data_AF-A0A359CEW6-F1
#
_entry.id   AF-A0A359CEW6-F1
#
_cell.length_a   1.000
_cell.length_b   1.000
_cell.length_c   1.000
_cell.angle_alpha   90.00
_cell.angle_beta   90.00
_cell.angle_gamma   90.00
#
_symmetry.space_group_name_H-M   'P 1'
#
loop_
_entity.id
_entity.type
_entity.pdbx_description
1 polymer ?
#
loop_
_entity_poly.entity_id
_entity_poly.type
_entity_poly.pdbx_seq_one_letter_code
_entity_poly.pdbx_strand_id
1 'polypeptide(L)'
;MIIYYDSKTGNVERFVRKLSASTGWDCVKVADAPVVSEKGHLITYTTKIGCVPASTERFLQENHPYVLSVSSSGNRNWGPNFALAADKIARQY
;
A
#
# COMPACT_ATOMS: atom_id res chain seq x y z
N MET A 1 15.56 -3.11 1.88
CA MET A 1 14.54 -2.04 1.66
C MET A 1 13.19 -2.61 2.05
N ILE A 2 12.37 -1.83 2.76
CA ILE A 2 11.09 -2.31 3.30
C ILE A 2 9.93 -1.85 2.41
N ILE A 3 9.05 -2.80 2.09
CA ILE A 3 7.77 -2.60 1.43
C ILE A 3 6.66 -2.98 2.40
N TYR A 4 5.92 -1.99 2.90
CA TYR A 4 4.64 -2.20 3.57
C TYR A 4 3.58 -2.45 2.50
N TYR A 5 2.74 -3.48 2.68
CA TYR A 5 1.70 -3.75 1.70
C TYR A 5 0.36 -4.16 2.28
N ASP A 6 -0.70 -3.82 1.57
CA ASP A 6 -2.07 -4.21 1.90
C ASP A 6 -2.72 -4.93 0.73
N SER A 7 -3.52 -5.96 1.00
CA SER A 7 -4.10 -6.82 -0.03
C SER A 7 -5.39 -7.48 0.45
N LYS A 8 -6.49 -7.24 -0.26
CA LYS A 8 -7.78 -7.91 0.00
C LYS A 8 -7.96 -9.23 -0.74
N THR A 9 -7.67 -9.24 -2.04
CA THR A 9 -7.92 -10.38 -2.95
C THR A 9 -6.64 -11.03 -3.48
N GLY A 10 -5.49 -10.70 -2.88
CA GLY A 10 -4.19 -11.30 -3.24
C GLY A 10 -3.46 -10.64 -4.41
N ASN A 11 -4.04 -9.62 -5.08
CA ASN A 11 -3.37 -8.96 -6.21
C ASN A 11 -2.06 -8.28 -5.81
N VAL A 12 -2.10 -7.43 -4.78
CA VAL A 12 -0.91 -6.75 -4.27
C VAL A 12 0.07 -7.76 -3.67
N GLU A 13 -0.44 -8.75 -2.93
CA GLU A 13 0.40 -9.80 -2.35
C GLU A 13 1.19 -10.58 -3.41
N ARG A 14 0.54 -10.96 -4.53
CA ARG A 14 1.23 -11.59 -5.66
C ARG A 14 2.29 -10.68 -6.27
N PHE A 15 2.04 -9.38 -6.35
CA PHE A 15 3.00 -8.41 -6.87
C PHE A 15 4.23 -8.31 -5.95
N VAL A 16 4.05 -8.11 -4.64
CA VAL A 16 5.16 -7.96 -3.70
C VAL A 16 5.95 -9.25 -3.50
N ARG A 17 5.33 -10.43 -3.63
CA ARG A 17 6.07 -11.71 -3.65
C ARG A 17 7.04 -11.81 -4.83
N LYS A 18 6.63 -11.35 -6.02
CA LYS A 18 7.52 -11.29 -7.18
C LYS A 18 8.64 -10.28 -6.98
N LEU A 19 8.32 -9.13 -6.38
CA LEU A 19 9.28 -8.09 -6.05
C LEU A 19 10.33 -8.61 -5.05
N SER A 20 9.90 -9.19 -3.95
CA SER A 20 10.79 -9.78 -2.94
C SER A 20 11.68 -10.87 -3.56
N ALA A 21 11.14 -11.74 -4.40
CA ALA A 21 11.91 -12.77 -5.09
C ALA A 21 12.96 -12.22 -6.08
N SER A 22 12.70 -11.07 -6.70
CA SER A 22 13.63 -10.48 -7.69
C SER A 22 14.65 -9.52 -7.07
N THR A 23 14.34 -8.89 -5.94
CA THR A 23 15.17 -7.83 -5.34
C THR A 23 15.72 -8.16 -3.96
N GLY A 24 15.18 -9.19 -3.30
CA GLY A 24 15.47 -9.49 -1.90
C GLY A 24 14.91 -8.48 -0.90
N TRP A 25 13.94 -7.65 -1.29
CA TRP A 25 13.33 -6.66 -0.40
C TRP A 25 12.38 -7.30 0.62
N ASP A 26 12.38 -6.75 1.82
CA ASP A 26 11.51 -7.16 2.92
C ASP A 26 10.10 -6.62 2.69
N CYS A 27 9.14 -7.53 2.52
CA CYS A 27 7.74 -7.18 2.25
C CYS A 27 6.87 -7.54 3.45
N VAL A 28 6.38 -6.52 4.15
CA VAL A 28 5.63 -6.64 5.40
C VAL A 28 4.17 -6.29 5.16
N LYS A 29 3.26 -7.19 5.52
CA LYS A 29 1.82 -6.93 5.38
C LYS A 29 1.39 -5.98 6.50
N VAL A 30 0.65 -4.91 6.18
CA VAL A 30 0.24 -3.90 7.17
C VAL A 30 -0.62 -4.48 8.30
N ALA A 31 -1.35 -5.57 8.05
CA ALA A 31 -2.14 -6.26 9.05
C ALA A 31 -1.30 -6.96 10.12
N ASP A 32 -0.06 -7.33 9.79
CA ASP A 32 0.86 -8.08 10.65
C ASP A 32 1.84 -7.15 11.38
N ALA A 33 1.84 -5.86 11.06
CA ALA A 33 2.74 -4.84 11.60
C ALA A 33 1.97 -3.56 11.97
N PRO A 34 1.20 -3.56 13.08
CA PRO A 34 0.38 -2.41 13.47
C PRO A 34 1.21 -1.18 13.87
N VAL A 35 2.46 -1.37 14.29
CA VAL A 35 3.42 -0.31 14.62
C VAL A 35 4.76 -0.64 13.97
N VAL A 36 5.38 0.35 13.33
CA VAL A 36 6.69 0.22 12.67
C VAL A 36 7.63 1.35 13.09
N SER A 37 8.93 1.11 12.96
CA SER A 37 9.99 2.07 13.30
C SER A 37 11.00 2.30 12.17
N GLU A 38 10.89 1.54 11.09
CA GLU A 38 11.83 1.61 9.96
C GLU A 38 11.18 2.32 8.77
N LYS A 39 11.97 3.12 8.04
CA LYS A 39 11.47 3.82 6.85
C LYS A 39 11.28 2.85 5.68
N GLY A 40 10.14 2.94 4.99
CA GLY A 40 9.81 2.06 3.88
C GLY A 40 8.83 2.68 2.89
N HIS A 41 8.39 1.89 1.92
CA HIS A 41 7.42 2.31 0.90
C HIS A 41 6.12 1.52 1.03
N LEU A 42 4.98 2.15 0.75
CA LEU A 42 3.67 1.52 0.83
C LEU A 42 3.16 1.09 -0.55
N ILE A 43 2.70 -0.15 -0.66
CA ILE A 43 1.94 -0.65 -1.80
C ILE A 43 0.55 -1.09 -1.33
N THR A 44 -0.47 -0.33 -1.70
CA THR A 44 -1.87 -0.62 -1.33
C THR A 44 -2.70 -0.98 -2.56
N TYR A 45 -4.02 -1.11 -2.38
CA TYR A 45 -5.01 -1.24 -3.44
C TYR A 45 -6.03 -0.11 -3.35
N THR A 46 -6.81 0.09 -4.40
CA THR A 46 -7.96 1.00 -4.36
C THR A 46 -9.24 0.21 -4.10
N THR A 47 -10.13 0.73 -3.25
CA THR A 47 -11.44 0.12 -2.94
C THR A 47 -12.59 1.07 -3.31
N LYS A 48 -13.81 0.55 -3.46
CA LYS A 48 -15.02 1.32 -3.81
C LYS A 48 -14.74 2.29 -4.99
N ILE A 49 -15.30 3.50 -4.94
CA ILE A 49 -15.06 4.57 -5.92
C ILE A 49 -13.82 5.35 -5.49
N GLY A 50 -12.64 4.81 -5.85
CA GLY A 50 -11.37 5.51 -5.65
C GLY A 50 -10.99 5.73 -4.18
N CYS A 51 -11.50 4.93 -3.24
CA CYS A 51 -11.24 5.08 -1.81
C CYS A 51 -9.95 4.36 -1.37
N VAL A 52 -9.33 4.90 -0.33
CA VAL A 52 -8.26 4.22 0.42
C VAL A 52 -8.88 3.06 1.22
N PRO A 53 -8.25 1.87 1.26
CA PRO A 53 -8.71 0.78 2.12
C PRO A 53 -8.66 1.15 3.60
N ALA A 54 -9.67 0.76 4.37
CA ALA A 54 -9.72 1.07 5.80
C ALA A 54 -8.53 0.48 6.59
N SER A 55 -8.01 -0.67 6.18
CA SER A 55 -6.80 -1.28 6.75
C SER A 55 -5.54 -0.45 6.48
N THR A 56 -5.42 0.10 5.27
CA THR A 56 -4.33 1.01 4.90
C THR A 56 -4.45 2.34 5.66
N GLU A 57 -5.66 2.90 5.77
CA GLU A 57 -5.91 4.14 6.51
C GLU A 57 -5.48 3.99 7.98
N ARG A 58 -5.91 2.90 8.64
CA ARG A 58 -5.54 2.59 10.02
C ARG A 58 -4.03 2.46 10.20
N PHE A 59 -3.34 1.82 9.27
CA PHE A 59 -1.89 1.71 9.30
C PHE A 59 -1.23 3.10 9.20
N LEU A 60 -1.68 3.96 8.30
CA LEU A 60 -1.10 5.29 8.07
C LEU A 60 -1.35 6.27 9.22
N GLN A 61 -2.49 6.15 9.93
CA GLN A 61 -2.78 6.98 11.10
C GLN A 61 -1.62 6.95 12.12
N GLU A 62 -1.05 5.77 12.39
CA GLU A 62 0.04 5.60 13.34
C GLU A 62 1.43 5.66 12.69
N ASN A 63 1.55 5.24 11.42
CA ASN A 63 2.85 4.92 10.83
C ASN A 63 3.27 5.81 9.65
N HIS A 64 2.48 6.82 9.26
CA HIS A 64 2.84 7.71 8.14
C HIS A 64 4.24 8.35 8.21
N PRO A 65 4.84 8.69 9.38
CA PRO A 65 6.20 9.25 9.41
C PRO A 65 7.28 8.29 8.89
N TYR A 66 6.97 7.00 8.80
CA TYR A 66 7.85 5.95 8.31
C TYR A 66 7.59 5.56 6.85
N VAL A 67 6.58 6.14 6.20
CA VAL A 67 6.23 5.85 4.81
C VAL A 67 6.81 6.93 3.90
N LEU A 68 7.73 6.54 3.02
CA LEU A 68 8.47 7.44 2.13
C LEU A 68 7.77 7.68 0.79
N SER A 69 6.99 6.71 0.32
CA SER A 69 6.16 6.86 -0.88
C SER A 69 5.03 5.84 -0.89
N VAL A 70 4.05 6.07 -1.76
CA VAL A 70 2.89 5.21 -1.96
C VAL A 70 2.74 4.80 -3.42
N SER A 71 2.35 3.56 -3.64
CA SER A 71 1.87 3.01 -4.91
C SER A 71 0.54 2.29 -4.68
N SER A 72 -0.37 2.30 -5.67
CA SER A 72 -1.66 1.63 -5.55
C SER A 72 -1.94 0.70 -6.72
N SER A 73 -2.33 -0.54 -6.41
CA SER A 73 -2.96 -1.45 -7.35
C SER A 73 -4.38 -0.99 -7.65
N GLY A 74 -4.69 -0.82 -8.92
CA GLY A 74 -6.02 -0.45 -9.41
C GLY A 74 -6.43 -1.25 -10.64
N ASN A 75 -7.63 -0.97 -11.14
CA ASN A 75 -8.11 -1.49 -12.43
C ASN A 75 -8.48 -0.28 -13.32
N ARG A 76 -7.92 -0.22 -14.52
CA ARG A 76 -8.10 0.93 -15.44
C ARG A 76 -9.54 1.13 -15.92
N ASN A 77 -10.39 0.11 -15.79
CA ASN A 77 -11.83 0.23 -16.07
C ASN A 77 -12.54 1.24 -15.15
N TRP A 78 -11.90 1.65 -14.05
CA TRP A 78 -12.39 2.70 -13.16
C TRP A 78 -12.11 4.13 -13.68
N GLY A 79 -11.45 4.27 -14.83
CA GLY A 79 -11.22 5.56 -15.50
C GLY A 79 -10.52 6.55 -14.57
N PRO A 80 -11.10 7.74 -14.31
CA PRO A 80 -10.54 8.73 -13.39
C PRO A 80 -10.32 8.23 -11.95
N ASN A 81 -10.97 7.13 -11.56
CA ASN A 81 -10.80 6.52 -10.23
C ASN A 81 -9.74 5.40 -10.22
N PHE A 82 -9.02 5.17 -11.32
CA PHE A 82 -7.94 4.20 -11.38
C PHE A 82 -6.84 4.54 -10.36
N ALA A 83 -6.58 3.61 -9.44
CA ALA A 83 -5.50 3.71 -8.45
C ALA A 83 -5.55 4.98 -7.56
N LEU A 84 -6.70 5.66 -7.50
CA LEU A 84 -6.88 6.98 -6.86
C LEU A 84 -6.54 6.99 -5.36
N ALA A 85 -6.47 5.83 -4.72
CA ALA A 85 -6.01 5.72 -3.34
C ALA A 85 -4.58 6.29 -3.16
N ALA A 86 -3.68 6.11 -4.13
CA ALA A 86 -2.32 6.64 -4.03
C ALA A 86 -2.31 8.18 -3.99
N ASP A 87 -3.07 8.83 -4.88
CA ASP A 87 -3.19 10.29 -4.90
C ASP A 87 -3.79 10.85 -3.61
N LYS A 88 -4.78 10.15 -3.04
CA LYS A 88 -5.40 10.55 -1.78
C LYS A 88 -4.43 10.45 -0.61
N ILE A 89 -3.70 9.34 -0.52
CA ILE A 89 -2.69 9.14 0.53
C ILE A 89 -1.60 10.20 0.44
N ALA A 90 -1.03 10.43 -0.76
CA ALA A 90 0.05 11.39 -0.95
C ALA A 90 -0.34 12.86 -0.68
N ARG A 91 -1.64 13.18 -0.69
CA ARG A 91 -2.14 14.52 -0.31
C ARG A 91 -2.41 14.66 1.18
N GLN A 92 -2.73 13.56 1.85
CA GLN A 92 -3.19 13.56 3.24
C GLN A 92 -2.05 13.35 4.24
N TYR A 93 -1.03 12.58 3.85
CA TYR A 93 0.10 12.18 4.66
C TYR A 93 1.41 12.59 4.00
#